data_AF-A0A959GZL8-F1
#
_entry.id   AF-A0A959GZL8-F1
#
_cell.length_a   1.000
_cell.length_b   1.000
_cell.length_c   1.000
_cell.angle_alpha   90.00
_cell.angle_beta   90.00
_cell.angle_gamma   90.00
#
_symmetry.space_group_name_H-M   'P 1'
#
loop_
_entity.id
_entity.type
_entity.pdbx_description
1 polymer ?
#
loop_
_entity_poly.entity_id
_entity_poly.type
_entity_poly.pdbx_seq_one_letter_code
_entity_poly.pdbx_strand_id
1 'polypeptide(L)'
;QIKLLGPAKNPFAVGASAAIYYDNGKKQYQELFPTRGIFSSVEHLIHFGTGNSAKVDKVVVRWPDGKTQTLTDVATNQRLTLNYSDASGYAAHIGPEPLHNAYFTDKSAGAGIKFEHVENEFNDFEKWPLNTWSISDLGPLMASGDVNGDGLDDVFIGNAFDHAGALYVQNAGGTFRPVSAATWEADKIYEDHGATFFDADGDGDLDLFVISGGAESTSPAAWQNRLYINTDGKGNFIKAADALPQSQDVALRAAAFDYDGDNDLDLFIGGRVTPGKWPLIPRSVVLRNDQNKFTDVTATVAPDFERCGMVTDLVWANVDADPQPELVVVGEWMPVTVFKLTNNKLQNVTSTLGLDKSNGLWFRLAVADVDGDGDMDLVTGNLGMNTRFTASDESPLRCFAKDFDNNGTLDPLVAYYEKGKLYPLLQKEVLNKQMPILKKKFLYAKEYGNATIGQVWPQKDLDAALNL
;
A
#
# COMPACT_ATOMS: atom_id res chain seq x y z
N GLN A 1 2.92 -19.35 32.08
CA GLN A 1 3.26 -17.94 32.38
C GLN A 1 4.63 -17.89 33.06
N ILE A 2 5.44 -16.87 32.79
CA ILE A 2 6.78 -16.70 33.40
C ILE A 2 6.84 -15.31 34.04
N LYS A 3 7.03 -15.28 35.36
CA LYS A 3 7.32 -14.08 36.16
C LYS A 3 8.81 -14.04 36.45
N LEU A 4 9.44 -12.90 36.17
CA LEU A 4 10.88 -12.71 36.37
C LEU A 4 11.10 -11.77 37.56
N LEU A 5 11.99 -12.19 38.47
CA LEU A 5 12.45 -11.40 39.60
C LEU A 5 13.90 -10.99 39.31
N GLY A 6 14.07 -9.75 38.84
CA GLY A 6 15.34 -9.24 38.36
C GLY A 6 16.27 -8.72 39.47
N PRO A 7 17.48 -8.25 39.11
CA PRO A 7 18.44 -7.70 40.07
C PRO A 7 17.95 -6.36 40.66
N ALA A 8 18.60 -5.88 41.73
CA ALA A 8 18.19 -4.67 42.45
C ALA A 8 17.99 -3.42 41.56
N LYS A 9 18.78 -3.27 40.49
CA LYS A 9 18.68 -2.14 39.55
C LYS A 9 17.62 -2.33 38.45
N ASN A 10 17.08 -3.53 38.29
CA ASN A 10 16.02 -3.87 37.34
C ASN A 10 15.12 -4.98 37.93
N PRO A 11 14.35 -4.68 38.98
CA PRO A 11 13.62 -5.71 39.74
C PRO A 11 12.52 -6.41 38.93
N PHE A 12 12.02 -5.76 37.88
CA PHE A 12 11.02 -6.31 36.96
C PHE A 12 11.61 -6.98 35.73
N ALA A 13 12.95 -7.04 35.61
CA ALA A 13 13.66 -7.67 34.51
C ALA A 13 13.25 -7.14 33.12
N VAL A 14 12.94 -5.84 33.01
CA VAL A 14 12.59 -5.21 31.72
C VAL A 14 13.75 -5.40 30.74
N GLY A 15 13.43 -5.85 29.52
CA GLY A 15 14.42 -6.22 28.50
C GLY A 15 14.95 -7.65 28.59
N ALA A 16 14.49 -8.45 29.55
CA ALA A 16 14.73 -9.89 29.53
C ALA A 16 13.91 -10.55 28.39
N SER A 17 14.39 -11.67 27.89
CA SER A 17 13.66 -12.47 26.91
C SER A 17 13.51 -13.91 27.37
N ALA A 18 12.48 -14.59 26.85
CA ALA A 18 12.22 -15.98 27.11
C ALA A 18 11.92 -16.73 25.82
N ALA A 19 12.41 -17.96 25.73
CA ALA A 19 12.07 -18.90 24.68
C ALA A 19 11.57 -20.21 25.29
N ILE A 20 10.53 -20.78 24.69
CA ILE A 20 10.07 -22.14 25.02
C ILE A 20 10.23 -23.06 23.82
N TYR A 21 10.56 -24.31 24.09
CA TYR A 21 10.69 -25.40 23.11
C TYR A 21 9.74 -26.53 23.53
N TYR A 22 8.85 -26.95 22.64
CA TYR A 22 7.81 -27.93 22.93
C TYR A 22 7.38 -28.65 21.64
N ASP A 23 6.60 -29.72 21.75
CA ASP A 23 6.02 -30.46 20.63
C ASP A 23 7.01 -30.76 19.49
N ASN A 24 8.13 -31.42 19.80
CA ASN A 24 9.08 -31.92 18.80
C ASN A 24 9.54 -30.87 17.77
N GLY A 25 9.95 -29.69 18.25
CA GLY A 25 10.63 -28.68 17.43
C GLY A 25 9.94 -27.33 17.34
N LYS A 26 8.76 -27.15 17.95
CA LYS A 26 8.16 -25.81 18.04
C LYS A 26 8.95 -24.94 19.00
N LYS A 27 9.20 -23.70 18.59
CA LYS A 27 9.82 -22.65 19.41
C LYS A 27 8.89 -21.44 19.47
N GLN A 28 8.67 -20.90 20.65
CA GLN A 28 8.09 -19.55 20.81
C GLN A 28 9.10 -18.66 21.53
N TYR A 29 9.12 -17.38 21.19
CA TYR A 29 10.00 -16.36 21.75
C TYR A 29 9.19 -15.13 22.13
N GLN A 30 9.48 -14.55 23.29
CA GLN A 30 8.91 -13.28 23.74
C GLN A 30 9.92 -12.47 24.53
N GLU A 31 9.76 -11.15 24.47
CA GLU A 31 10.53 -10.19 25.27
C GLU A 31 9.64 -9.53 26.32
N LEU A 32 10.22 -9.30 27.49
CA LEU A 32 9.56 -8.61 28.58
C LEU A 32 9.73 -7.10 28.42
N PHE A 33 8.83 -6.53 27.63
CA PHE A 33 8.59 -5.09 27.57
C PHE A 33 7.13 -4.82 27.90
N PRO A 34 6.83 -4.08 28.98
CA PRO A 34 5.46 -3.81 29.40
C PRO A 34 4.76 -2.77 28.52
N THR A 35 5.49 -2.04 27.67
CA THR A 35 4.92 -1.04 26.75
C THR A 35 4.19 -1.71 25.60
N ARG A 36 2.94 -1.29 25.32
CA ARG A 36 2.13 -1.80 24.20
C ARG A 36 1.57 -0.69 23.29
N GLY A 37 1.81 0.57 23.65
CA GLY A 37 1.39 1.75 22.90
C GLY A 37 1.64 3.03 23.70
N ILE A 38 1.28 4.18 23.14
CA ILE A 38 1.41 5.47 23.84
C ILE A 38 0.56 5.43 25.13
N PHE A 39 1.21 5.67 26.28
CA PHE A 39 0.61 5.63 27.62
C PHE A 39 -0.08 4.32 28.04
N SER A 40 0.19 3.20 27.37
CA SER A 40 -0.36 1.89 27.72
C SER A 40 0.71 0.93 28.24
N SER A 41 0.38 0.19 29.31
CA SER A 41 1.28 -0.75 29.97
C SER A 41 0.56 -2.07 30.31
N VAL A 42 1.31 -3.17 30.33
CA VAL A 42 0.84 -4.49 30.77
C VAL A 42 1.64 -5.00 31.98
N GLU A 43 1.13 -6.02 32.66
CA GLU A 43 1.84 -6.68 33.76
C GLU A 43 3.22 -7.19 33.28
N HIS A 44 4.22 -7.16 34.17
CA HIS A 44 5.56 -7.69 33.91
C HIS A 44 5.56 -9.23 33.93
N LEU A 45 4.89 -9.82 32.94
CA LEU A 45 4.63 -11.25 32.84
C LEU A 45 4.73 -11.69 31.37
N ILE A 46 5.45 -12.79 31.12
CA ILE A 46 5.53 -13.41 29.80
C ILE A 46 4.51 -14.54 29.70
N HIS A 47 3.75 -14.58 28.61
CA HIS A 47 2.67 -15.55 28.42
C HIS A 47 2.83 -16.35 27.13
N PHE A 48 3.03 -17.66 27.24
CA PHE A 48 3.04 -18.58 26.10
C PHE A 48 1.80 -19.45 26.10
N GLY A 49 1.12 -19.53 24.95
CA GLY A 49 0.04 -20.49 24.71
C GLY A 49 0.62 -21.73 24.04
N THR A 50 0.44 -22.92 24.64
CA THR A 50 1.00 -24.19 24.12
C THR A 50 -0.06 -25.11 23.54
N GLY A 51 -1.30 -24.64 23.36
CA GLY A 51 -2.40 -25.48 22.89
C GLY A 51 -2.68 -26.64 23.85
N ASN A 52 -2.72 -27.87 23.32
CA ASN A 52 -3.00 -29.08 24.09
C ASN A 52 -1.75 -29.77 24.66
N SER A 53 -0.56 -29.18 24.51
CA SER A 53 0.68 -29.77 25.02
C SER A 53 0.69 -29.75 26.54
N ALA A 54 0.92 -30.90 27.17
CA ALA A 54 1.00 -31.02 28.64
C ALA A 54 2.36 -30.56 29.21
N LYS A 55 3.36 -30.39 28.35
CA LYS A 55 4.75 -30.17 28.75
C LYS A 55 5.50 -29.30 27.75
N VAL A 56 6.47 -28.56 28.26
CA VAL A 56 7.50 -27.82 27.53
C VAL A 56 8.83 -28.50 27.80
N ASP A 57 9.54 -28.88 26.74
CA ASP A 57 10.82 -29.58 26.83
C ASP A 57 11.89 -28.69 27.47
N LYS A 58 11.87 -27.40 27.11
CA LYS A 58 12.86 -26.42 27.58
C LYS A 58 12.28 -25.01 27.65
N VAL A 59 12.53 -24.32 28.75
CA VAL A 59 12.32 -22.87 28.94
C VAL A 59 13.69 -22.23 29.11
N VAL A 60 14.03 -21.25 28.29
CA VAL A 60 15.28 -20.48 28.40
C VAL A 60 14.90 -19.03 28.66
N VAL A 61 15.37 -18.46 29.77
CA VAL A 61 15.30 -17.02 30.04
C VAL A 61 16.68 -16.43 29.85
N ARG A 62 16.76 -15.33 29.12
CA ARG A 62 17.94 -14.48 28.99
C ARG A 62 17.66 -13.14 29.66
N TRP A 63 18.51 -12.78 30.61
CA TRP A 63 18.48 -11.51 31.31
C TRP A 63 19.11 -10.40 30.45
N PRO A 64 18.86 -9.10 30.73
CA PRO A 64 19.35 -8.01 29.89
C PRO A 64 20.89 -7.96 29.73
N ASP A 65 21.63 -8.47 30.71
CA ASP A 65 23.09 -8.57 30.71
C ASP A 65 23.64 -9.81 29.97
N GLY A 66 22.77 -10.61 29.36
CA GLY A 66 23.12 -11.82 28.63
C GLY A 66 23.21 -13.08 29.48
N LYS A 67 23.08 -13.00 30.82
CA LYS A 67 22.97 -14.21 31.64
C LYS A 67 21.76 -15.03 31.25
N THR A 68 21.81 -16.34 31.44
CA THR A 68 20.69 -17.22 31.13
C THR A 68 20.35 -18.17 32.27
N GLN A 69 19.08 -18.55 32.32
CA GLN A 69 18.54 -19.59 33.17
C GLN A 69 17.73 -20.55 32.31
N THR A 70 17.98 -21.84 32.43
CA THR A 70 17.28 -22.88 31.65
C THR A 70 16.56 -23.83 32.60
N LEU A 71 15.30 -24.10 32.31
CA LEU A 71 14.52 -25.17 32.92
C LEU A 71 14.18 -26.19 31.83
N THR A 72 14.27 -27.48 32.14
CA THR A 72 13.84 -28.55 31.25
C THR A 72 12.62 -29.25 31.84
N ASP A 73 11.90 -29.95 30.98
CA ASP A 73 10.82 -30.84 31.37
C ASP A 73 9.71 -30.19 32.21
N VAL A 74 9.27 -29.00 31.79
CA VAL A 74 8.36 -28.14 32.56
C VAL A 74 6.91 -28.43 32.19
N ALA A 75 6.04 -28.75 33.17
CA ALA A 75 4.61 -28.90 32.93
C ALA A 75 3.96 -27.59 32.44
N THR A 76 2.94 -27.67 31.58
CA THR A 76 2.18 -26.49 31.12
C THR A 76 1.11 -26.06 32.15
N ASN A 77 0.34 -25.01 31.83
CA ASN A 77 -0.75 -24.49 32.67
C ASN A 77 -0.35 -24.06 34.09
N GLN A 78 0.88 -23.55 34.24
CA GLN A 78 1.37 -23.00 35.50
C GLN A 78 2.03 -21.63 35.33
N ARG A 79 2.29 -20.98 36.48
CA ARG A 79 3.11 -19.77 36.58
C ARG A 79 4.47 -20.14 37.18
N LEU A 80 5.51 -19.98 36.37
CA LEU A 80 6.90 -20.10 36.81
C LEU A 80 7.35 -18.75 37.37
N THR A 81 8.08 -18.76 38.48
CA THR A 81 8.76 -17.58 39.02
C THR A 81 10.26 -17.85 39.01
N LEU A 82 11.02 -17.08 38.24
CA LEU A 82 12.46 -17.26 38.06
C LEU A 82 13.20 -16.06 38.66
N ASN A 83 14.26 -16.32 39.44
CA ASN A 83 15.09 -15.30 40.05
C ASN A 83 16.39 -15.11 39.29
N TYR A 84 16.81 -13.86 39.12
CA TYR A 84 18.09 -13.51 38.50
C TYR A 84 19.29 -14.16 39.21
N SER A 85 19.21 -14.37 40.54
CA SER A 85 20.25 -15.04 41.32
C SER A 85 20.55 -16.47 40.87
N ASP A 86 19.57 -17.12 40.23
CA ASP A 86 19.65 -18.52 39.82
C ASP A 86 20.21 -18.66 38.39
N ALA A 87 20.55 -17.54 37.74
CA ALA A 87 21.13 -17.52 36.40
C ALA A 87 22.60 -17.95 36.44
N SER A 88 22.92 -19.01 35.70
CA SER A 88 24.24 -19.64 35.67
C SER A 88 24.84 -19.73 34.27
N GLY A 89 24.04 -19.52 33.21
CA GLY A 89 24.50 -19.54 31.82
C GLY A 89 24.74 -18.15 31.24
N TYR A 90 25.16 -18.11 29.99
CA TYR A 90 25.29 -16.89 29.21
C TYR A 90 24.93 -17.13 27.74
N ALA A 91 24.24 -16.19 27.12
CA ALA A 91 24.03 -16.15 25.68
C ALA A 91 23.92 -14.70 25.22
N ALA A 92 24.63 -14.33 24.14
CA ALA A 92 24.49 -13.02 23.54
C ALA A 92 23.05 -12.77 23.05
N HIS A 93 22.40 -13.79 22.49
CA HIS A 93 21.01 -13.76 22.02
C HIS A 93 20.34 -15.13 22.22
N ILE A 94 19.01 -15.15 22.42
CA ILE A 94 18.19 -16.38 22.42
C ILE A 94 16.95 -16.28 21.51
N GLY A 95 16.89 -15.21 20.70
CA GLY A 95 15.82 -14.96 19.73
C GLY A 95 15.65 -16.08 18.70
N PRO A 96 14.60 -16.04 17.87
CA PRO A 96 14.54 -16.92 16.70
C PRO A 96 15.83 -16.75 15.87
N GLU A 97 16.39 -17.87 15.39
CA GLU A 97 17.45 -17.80 14.39
C GLU A 97 16.87 -17.15 13.13
N PRO A 98 17.67 -16.40 12.35
CA PRO A 98 17.25 -15.98 11.02
C PRO A 98 16.73 -17.19 10.24
N LEU A 99 15.66 -17.00 9.47
CA LEU A 99 15.11 -18.08 8.63
C LEU A 99 16.25 -18.61 7.73
N HIS A 100 16.58 -19.90 7.88
CA HIS A 100 17.69 -20.53 7.16
C HIS A 100 17.48 -20.61 5.64
N ASN A 101 16.26 -20.36 5.16
CA ASN A 101 15.88 -20.35 3.75
C ASN A 101 15.46 -18.94 3.32
N ALA A 102 16.33 -17.95 3.48
CA ALA A 102 16.06 -16.63 2.93
C ALA A 102 16.20 -16.68 1.39
N TYR A 103 15.14 -16.31 0.66
CA TYR A 103 15.20 -16.17 -0.80
C TYR A 103 16.07 -14.98 -1.23
N PHE A 104 16.26 -13.99 -0.35
CA PHE A 104 16.98 -12.76 -0.63
C PHE A 104 18.15 -12.57 0.34
N THR A 105 19.21 -11.92 -0.13
CA THR A 105 20.35 -11.49 0.68
C THR A 105 20.46 -9.97 0.63
N ASP A 106 20.63 -9.32 1.79
CA ASP A 106 20.82 -7.87 1.85
C ASP A 106 22.18 -7.47 1.24
N LYS A 107 22.14 -6.55 0.28
CA LYS A 107 23.30 -5.97 -0.40
C LYS A 107 23.40 -4.45 -0.24
N SER A 108 22.53 -3.84 0.55
CA SER A 108 22.36 -2.37 0.64
C SER A 108 23.66 -1.65 0.97
N ALA A 109 24.43 -2.15 1.94
CA ALA A 109 25.69 -1.54 2.37
C ALA A 109 26.76 -1.45 1.27
N GLY A 110 26.70 -2.31 0.24
CA GLY A 110 27.62 -2.33 -0.89
C GLY A 110 27.02 -1.84 -2.21
N ALA A 111 25.71 -1.64 -2.27
CA ALA A 111 24.99 -1.32 -3.52
C ALA A 111 25.30 0.09 -4.04
N GLY A 112 25.75 1.03 -3.21
CA GLY A 112 26.06 2.40 -3.65
C GLY A 112 24.84 3.31 -3.84
N ILE A 113 23.63 2.83 -3.57
CA ILE A 113 22.41 3.64 -3.49
C ILE A 113 22.45 4.43 -2.18
N LYS A 114 22.43 5.77 -2.28
CA LYS A 114 22.44 6.69 -1.13
C LYS A 114 21.17 7.54 -1.04
N PHE A 115 20.12 7.12 -1.74
CA PHE A 115 18.83 7.78 -1.69
C PHE A 115 18.21 7.59 -0.30
N GLU A 116 17.74 8.68 0.29
CA GLU A 116 16.96 8.68 1.52
C GLU A 116 15.68 9.44 1.23
N HIS A 117 14.56 8.76 1.39
CA HIS A 117 13.25 9.39 1.22
C HIS A 117 12.93 10.23 2.46
N VAL A 118 12.50 11.47 2.22
CA VAL A 118 12.04 12.39 3.24
C VAL A 118 10.67 12.89 2.81
N GLU A 119 9.64 12.47 3.53
CA GLU A 119 8.26 12.86 3.26
C GLU A 119 8.01 14.33 3.68
N ASN A 120 7.12 15.03 2.97
CA ASN A 120 6.68 16.36 3.37
C ASN A 120 5.72 16.31 4.58
N GLU A 121 5.75 17.37 5.40
CA GLU A 121 4.88 17.44 6.57
C GLU A 121 3.45 17.79 6.16
N PHE A 122 2.58 16.79 6.08
CA PHE A 122 1.16 16.96 5.86
C PHE A 122 0.36 15.96 6.72
N ASN A 123 -0.82 16.39 7.20
CA ASN A 123 -1.69 15.54 8.03
C ASN A 123 -3.10 15.48 7.42
N ASP A 124 -3.34 14.40 6.69
CA ASP A 124 -4.63 14.09 6.06
C ASP A 124 -5.78 14.16 7.05
N PHE A 125 -5.61 13.68 8.28
CA PHE A 125 -6.70 13.62 9.27
C PHE A 125 -6.99 14.96 9.94
N GLU A 126 -6.10 15.95 9.79
CA GLU A 126 -6.42 17.34 10.12
C GLU A 126 -7.18 18.04 9.01
N LYS A 127 -6.81 17.81 7.75
CA LYS A 127 -7.44 18.41 6.57
C LYS A 127 -8.78 17.76 6.21
N TRP A 128 -8.82 16.43 6.23
CA TRP A 128 -9.92 15.54 5.86
C TRP A 128 -10.19 14.57 7.01
N PRO A 129 -10.81 15.04 8.10
CA PRO A 129 -10.98 14.25 9.33
C PRO A 129 -11.82 12.99 9.16
N LEU A 130 -12.59 12.88 8.07
CA LEU A 130 -13.43 11.73 7.79
C LEU A 130 -12.76 10.67 6.90
N ASN A 131 -11.60 10.96 6.31
CA ASN A 131 -10.85 9.95 5.56
C ASN A 131 -10.44 8.82 6.51
N THR A 132 -10.53 7.58 6.02
CA THR A 132 -10.25 6.39 6.86
C THR A 132 -8.77 6.03 6.86
N TRP A 133 -8.04 6.43 5.82
CA TRP A 133 -6.61 6.30 5.67
C TRP A 133 -6.05 7.52 4.94
N SER A 134 -4.73 7.66 5.00
CA SER A 134 -4.01 8.73 4.31
C SER A 134 -4.01 8.50 2.80
N ILE A 135 -4.03 9.59 2.03
CA ILE A 135 -4.04 9.58 0.56
C ILE A 135 -2.98 10.52 -0.05
N SER A 136 -2.22 11.25 0.76
CA SER A 136 -1.13 12.13 0.32
C SER A 136 0.20 11.37 0.20
N ASP A 137 0.58 10.61 1.23
CA ASP A 137 1.85 9.88 1.40
C ASP A 137 1.90 8.51 0.70
N LEU A 138 1.62 8.48 -0.61
CA LEU A 138 1.59 7.24 -1.41
C LEU A 138 2.96 6.86 -2.01
N GLY A 139 3.97 7.70 -1.81
CA GLY A 139 5.35 7.52 -2.26
C GLY A 139 6.31 6.97 -1.19
N PRO A 140 7.61 6.85 -1.51
CA PRO A 140 8.16 6.94 -2.86
C PRO A 140 7.87 5.64 -3.62
N LEU A 141 7.51 5.78 -4.89
CA LEU A 141 7.33 4.63 -5.78
C LEU A 141 8.51 4.53 -6.74
N MET A 142 8.79 3.30 -7.16
CA MET A 142 9.97 2.97 -7.97
C MET A 142 9.57 2.32 -9.29
N ALA A 143 10.43 2.48 -10.29
CA ALA A 143 10.38 1.76 -11.55
C ALA A 143 11.76 1.21 -11.87
N SER A 144 11.80 0.08 -12.58
CA SER A 144 13.04 -0.53 -13.06
C SER A 144 13.00 -0.79 -14.55
N GLY A 145 14.14 -0.68 -15.21
CA GLY A 145 14.33 -0.94 -16.63
C GLY A 145 15.79 -0.74 -17.02
N ASP A 146 16.24 -1.40 -18.08
CA ASP A 146 17.59 -1.25 -18.62
C ASP A 146 17.68 0.03 -19.48
N VAL A 147 18.05 1.16 -18.86
CA VAL A 147 18.05 2.47 -19.56
C VAL A 147 19.30 2.69 -20.39
N ASN A 148 20.25 1.75 -20.36
CA ASN A 148 21.54 1.89 -21.04
C ASN A 148 21.87 0.75 -22.03
N GLY A 149 21.01 -0.27 -22.10
CA GLY A 149 21.10 -1.40 -23.01
C GLY A 149 22.16 -2.45 -22.63
N ASP A 150 22.63 -2.50 -21.37
CA ASP A 150 23.66 -3.45 -20.92
C ASP A 150 23.11 -4.78 -20.39
N GLY A 151 21.78 -4.93 -20.35
CA GLY A 151 21.07 -6.10 -19.88
C GLY A 151 20.91 -6.16 -18.35
N LEU A 152 21.16 -5.08 -17.63
CA LEU A 152 20.97 -4.96 -16.18
C LEU A 152 19.83 -4.00 -15.86
N ASP A 153 19.02 -4.33 -14.85
CA ASP A 153 17.96 -3.42 -14.41
C ASP A 153 18.55 -2.19 -13.70
N ASP A 154 18.24 -1.02 -14.23
CA ASP A 154 18.44 0.26 -13.56
C ASP A 154 17.18 0.62 -12.74
N VAL A 155 17.29 1.55 -11.80
CA VAL A 155 16.17 1.88 -10.89
C VAL A 155 15.96 3.39 -10.75
N PHE A 156 14.75 3.84 -11.07
CA PHE A 156 14.26 5.17 -10.70
C PHE A 156 13.51 5.09 -9.37
N ILE A 157 13.80 6.03 -8.48
CA ILE A 157 13.14 6.20 -7.19
C ILE A 157 12.50 7.59 -7.19
N GLY A 158 11.17 7.62 -7.05
CA GLY A 158 10.41 8.85 -6.96
C GLY A 158 10.64 9.62 -5.66
N ASN A 159 10.12 10.84 -5.60
CA ASN A 159 10.28 11.78 -4.50
C ASN A 159 8.99 12.10 -3.73
N ALA A 160 9.16 12.81 -2.62
CA ALA A 160 8.13 13.66 -2.01
C ALA A 160 8.27 15.11 -2.52
N PHE A 161 7.29 15.96 -2.21
CA PHE A 161 7.36 17.38 -2.54
C PHE A 161 8.62 18.06 -1.95
N ASP A 162 9.24 18.93 -2.76
CA ASP A 162 10.47 19.70 -2.50
C ASP A 162 11.75 18.86 -2.28
N HIS A 163 11.72 17.58 -2.65
CA HIS A 163 12.89 16.69 -2.65
C HIS A 163 13.13 16.13 -4.05
N ALA A 164 14.38 15.87 -4.46
CA ALA A 164 14.63 15.34 -5.79
C ALA A 164 14.44 13.82 -5.84
N GLY A 165 13.87 13.32 -6.94
CA GLY A 165 13.93 11.89 -7.28
C GLY A 165 15.35 11.47 -7.67
N ALA A 166 15.54 10.19 -7.98
CA ALA A 166 16.85 9.71 -8.44
C ALA A 166 16.75 8.48 -9.34
N LEU A 167 17.45 8.54 -10.48
CA LEU A 167 17.77 7.37 -11.31
C LEU A 167 19.16 6.85 -10.98
N TYR A 168 19.25 5.54 -10.77
CA TYR A 168 20.47 4.81 -10.50
C TYR A 168 20.72 3.76 -11.57
N VAL A 169 21.87 3.86 -12.24
CA VAL A 169 22.32 2.86 -13.23
C VAL A 169 23.16 1.79 -12.55
N GLN A 170 22.80 0.53 -12.77
CA GLN A 170 23.51 -0.65 -12.27
C GLN A 170 24.84 -0.81 -13.02
N ASN A 171 25.84 -1.35 -12.34
CA ASN A 171 27.09 -1.80 -12.94
C ASN A 171 27.17 -3.32 -12.77
N ALA A 172 27.90 -4.02 -13.64
CA ALA A 172 28.06 -5.48 -13.61
C ALA A 172 28.51 -6.10 -12.26
N GLY A 173 28.99 -5.29 -11.30
CA GLY A 173 29.30 -5.70 -9.94
C GLY A 173 28.14 -5.62 -8.93
N GLY A 174 26.92 -5.26 -9.36
CA GLY A 174 25.77 -5.04 -8.48
C GLY A 174 25.84 -3.73 -7.68
N THR A 175 26.67 -2.79 -8.14
CA THR A 175 26.75 -1.42 -7.59
C THR A 175 26.00 -0.45 -8.47
N PHE A 176 25.50 0.64 -7.91
CA PHE A 176 24.67 1.62 -8.59
C PHE A 176 25.32 3.00 -8.57
N ARG A 177 25.13 3.77 -9.66
CA ARG A 177 25.59 5.17 -9.77
C ARG A 177 24.41 6.09 -10.13
N PRO A 178 24.25 7.24 -9.48
CA PRO A 178 23.20 8.18 -9.86
C PRO A 178 23.50 8.82 -11.21
N VAL A 179 22.47 9.06 -12.01
CA VAL A 179 22.53 9.76 -13.31
C VAL A 179 21.47 10.85 -13.39
N SER A 180 21.65 11.81 -14.29
CA SER A 180 20.71 12.93 -14.53
C SER A 180 20.28 13.71 -13.27
N ALA A 181 21.15 13.83 -12.26
CA ALA A 181 20.82 14.49 -10.99
C ALA A 181 20.27 15.92 -11.16
N ALA A 182 20.75 16.68 -12.15
CA ALA A 182 20.25 18.02 -12.44
C ALA A 182 18.80 18.02 -12.96
N THR A 183 18.40 16.99 -13.71
CA THR A 183 17.04 16.81 -14.22
C THR A 183 16.06 16.59 -13.06
N TRP A 184 16.43 15.73 -12.11
CA TRP A 184 15.59 15.43 -10.94
C TRP A 184 15.52 16.60 -9.95
N GLU A 185 16.64 17.32 -9.74
CA GLU A 185 16.67 18.51 -8.89
C GLU A 185 15.79 19.64 -9.44
N ALA A 186 15.73 19.81 -10.77
CA ALA A 186 14.91 20.84 -11.40
C ALA A 186 13.39 20.62 -11.17
N ASP A 187 12.97 19.36 -10.97
CA ASP A 187 11.57 18.96 -10.82
C ASP A 187 11.22 18.53 -9.39
N LYS A 188 12.05 18.83 -8.39
CA LYS A 188 11.75 18.52 -6.99
C LYS A 188 10.47 19.17 -6.45
N ILE A 189 9.95 20.19 -7.12
CA ILE A 189 8.68 20.84 -6.75
C ILE A 189 7.45 19.96 -6.99
N TYR A 190 7.63 18.83 -7.67
CA TYR A 190 6.60 17.81 -7.86
C TYR A 190 6.82 16.68 -6.86
N GLU A 191 5.75 15.97 -6.50
CA GLU A 191 5.82 14.67 -5.84
C GLU A 191 5.62 13.56 -6.88
N ASP A 192 6.22 12.39 -6.69
CA ASP A 192 6.15 11.26 -7.63
C ASP A 192 5.32 10.09 -7.04
N HIS A 193 4.12 9.87 -7.61
CA HIS A 193 3.19 8.79 -7.23
C HIS A 193 3.27 7.57 -8.16
N GLY A 194 4.21 7.52 -9.10
CA GLY A 194 4.41 6.38 -9.97
C GLY A 194 5.37 6.69 -11.12
N ALA A 195 5.95 5.65 -11.70
CA ALA A 195 6.83 5.79 -12.85
C ALA A 195 6.77 4.53 -13.72
N THR A 196 6.96 4.71 -15.03
CA THR A 196 6.99 3.62 -16.01
C THR A 196 8.07 3.92 -17.05
N PHE A 197 8.95 2.94 -17.29
CA PHE A 197 9.88 2.98 -18.40
C PHE A 197 9.25 2.38 -19.65
N PHE A 198 9.42 3.03 -20.79
CA PHE A 198 8.92 2.60 -22.10
C PHE A 198 9.61 3.41 -23.21
N ASP A 199 9.66 2.89 -24.43
CA ASP A 199 10.20 3.60 -25.61
C ASP A 199 9.13 4.59 -26.12
N ALA A 200 9.27 5.88 -25.79
CA ALA A 200 8.24 6.88 -26.08
C ALA A 200 8.42 7.56 -27.44
N ASP A 201 9.63 7.58 -27.99
CA ASP A 201 9.94 8.18 -29.30
C ASP A 201 10.34 7.18 -30.39
N GLY A 202 10.36 5.87 -30.07
CA GLY A 202 10.54 4.78 -31.01
C GLY A 202 12.00 4.55 -31.41
N ASP A 203 12.96 5.03 -30.62
CA ASP A 203 14.38 4.94 -30.93
C ASP A 203 15.07 3.66 -30.40
N GLY A 204 14.32 2.86 -29.63
CA GLY A 204 14.75 1.57 -29.09
C GLY A 204 15.45 1.65 -27.73
N ASP A 205 15.52 2.82 -27.10
CA ASP A 205 15.91 2.97 -25.70
C ASP A 205 14.70 3.21 -24.77
N LEU A 206 14.91 3.19 -23.45
CA LEU A 206 13.84 3.41 -22.48
C LEU A 206 13.78 4.88 -22.04
N ASP A 207 12.65 5.52 -22.32
CA ASP A 207 12.22 6.79 -21.75
C ASP A 207 11.48 6.59 -20.42
N LEU A 208 11.24 7.69 -19.70
CA LEU A 208 10.61 7.66 -18.38
C LEU A 208 9.37 8.54 -18.30
N PHE A 209 8.22 7.92 -18.09
CA PHE A 209 7.00 8.62 -17.66
C PHE A 209 6.89 8.61 -16.15
N VAL A 210 6.64 9.79 -15.55
CA VAL A 210 6.47 9.97 -14.10
C VAL A 210 5.09 10.58 -13.82
N ILE A 211 4.37 9.93 -12.92
CA ILE A 211 3.07 10.35 -12.44
C ILE A 211 3.26 11.29 -11.26
N SER A 212 2.62 12.45 -11.31
CA SER A 212 2.71 13.42 -10.22
C SER A 212 1.65 13.16 -9.14
N GLY A 213 2.09 13.23 -7.88
CA GLY A 213 1.30 13.11 -6.66
C GLY A 213 0.75 14.44 -6.14
N GLY A 214 0.74 14.63 -4.82
CA GLY A 214 0.40 15.90 -4.18
C GLY A 214 -1.09 16.17 -4.05
N ALA A 215 -1.86 15.21 -3.52
CA ALA A 215 -3.32 15.33 -3.34
C ALA A 215 -3.72 16.50 -2.40
N GLU A 216 -2.81 16.93 -1.53
CA GLU A 216 -2.92 18.08 -0.64
C GLU A 216 -2.75 19.43 -1.34
N SER A 217 -2.16 19.43 -2.53
CA SER A 217 -2.00 20.64 -3.33
C SER A 217 -3.36 21.20 -3.73
N THR A 218 -3.40 22.50 -4.00
CA THR A 218 -4.60 23.21 -4.51
C THR A 218 -4.43 23.67 -5.95
N SER A 219 -3.28 23.37 -6.55
CA SER A 219 -2.93 23.79 -7.90
C SER A 219 -2.82 22.58 -8.82
N PRO A 220 -3.58 22.53 -9.93
CA PRO A 220 -3.45 21.49 -10.94
C PRO A 220 -2.03 21.37 -11.52
N ALA A 221 -1.24 22.44 -11.47
CA ALA A 221 0.14 22.41 -11.89
C ALA A 221 1.00 21.41 -11.08
N ALA A 222 0.64 21.11 -9.83
CA ALA A 222 1.35 20.12 -9.02
C ALA A 222 1.09 18.68 -9.48
N TRP A 223 -0.05 18.42 -10.12
CA TRP A 223 -0.48 17.09 -10.56
C TRP A 223 -0.05 16.78 -11.99
N GLN A 224 0.68 17.70 -12.64
CA GLN A 224 1.11 17.54 -14.03
C GLN A 224 2.08 16.36 -14.15
N ASN A 225 1.66 15.29 -14.81
CA ASN A 225 2.53 14.18 -15.19
C ASN A 225 3.67 14.66 -16.11
N ARG A 226 4.80 13.97 -16.06
CA ARG A 226 6.05 14.37 -16.73
C ARG A 226 6.59 13.23 -17.59
N LEU A 227 7.13 13.57 -18.75
CA LEU A 227 7.87 12.66 -19.62
C LEU A 227 9.32 13.13 -19.67
N TYR A 228 10.26 12.19 -19.57
CA TYR A 228 11.68 12.44 -19.70
C TYR A 228 12.24 11.53 -20.80
N ILE A 229 12.94 12.14 -21.75
CA ILE A 229 13.53 11.45 -22.90
C ILE A 229 14.98 11.09 -22.62
N ASN A 230 15.37 9.85 -22.89
CA ASN A 230 16.73 9.36 -22.78
C ASN A 230 17.51 9.71 -24.05
N THR A 231 18.19 10.86 -24.06
CA THR A 231 18.69 11.41 -25.33
C THR A 231 19.89 10.72 -25.98
N ASP A 232 20.42 9.66 -25.35
CA ASP A 232 21.61 8.97 -25.85
C ASP A 232 21.66 7.47 -25.56
N GLY A 233 20.57 6.86 -25.06
CA GLY A 233 20.53 5.46 -24.68
C GLY A 233 21.52 5.07 -23.59
N LYS A 234 21.93 6.02 -22.72
CA LYS A 234 22.90 5.76 -21.63
C LYS A 234 22.43 6.29 -20.28
N GLY A 235 21.17 6.68 -20.19
CA GLY A 235 20.55 7.24 -19.00
C GLY A 235 20.73 8.75 -18.84
N ASN A 236 20.92 9.50 -19.95
CA ASN A 236 20.93 10.96 -19.95
C ASN A 236 19.55 11.52 -20.29
N PHE A 237 18.74 11.66 -19.23
CA PHE A 237 17.36 12.12 -19.32
C PHE A 237 17.19 13.63 -19.37
N ILE A 238 16.29 14.10 -20.23
CA ILE A 238 15.83 15.50 -20.32
C ILE A 238 14.30 15.53 -20.32
N LYS A 239 13.70 16.49 -19.60
CA LYS A 239 12.24 16.65 -19.58
C LYS A 239 11.69 17.07 -20.94
N ALA A 240 10.72 16.33 -21.46
CA ALA A 240 9.96 16.70 -22.65
C ALA A 240 8.85 17.70 -22.28
N ALA A 241 9.14 18.99 -22.47
CA ALA A 241 8.17 20.04 -22.25
C ALA A 241 6.98 19.92 -23.22
N ASP A 242 5.77 20.14 -22.72
CA ASP A 242 4.51 20.14 -23.48
C ASP A 242 4.17 18.82 -24.19
N ALA A 243 4.88 17.71 -23.93
CA ALA A 243 4.59 16.40 -24.51
C ALA A 243 3.22 15.85 -24.09
N LEU A 244 2.81 16.13 -22.85
CA LEU A 244 1.62 15.58 -22.21
C LEU A 244 0.49 16.61 -22.09
N PRO A 245 -0.80 16.19 -22.14
CA PRO A 245 -1.91 17.05 -21.80
C PRO A 245 -1.91 17.43 -20.31
N GLN A 246 -2.72 18.44 -19.97
CA GLN A 246 -2.85 18.91 -18.60
C GLN A 246 -3.54 17.86 -17.72
N SER A 247 -2.92 17.55 -16.58
CA SER A 247 -3.49 16.62 -15.60
C SER A 247 -4.48 17.35 -14.68
N GLN A 248 -5.59 16.70 -14.35
CA GLN A 248 -6.68 17.28 -13.53
C GLN A 248 -6.94 16.52 -12.23
N ASP A 249 -6.57 15.24 -12.19
CA ASP A 249 -6.66 14.33 -11.04
C ASP A 249 -5.27 13.75 -10.77
N VAL A 250 -5.07 13.21 -9.57
CA VAL A 250 -3.87 12.45 -9.19
C VAL A 250 -4.03 11.01 -9.63
N ALA A 251 -3.00 10.44 -10.27
CA ALA A 251 -2.92 9.04 -10.68
C ALA A 251 -1.89 8.27 -9.83
N LEU A 252 -1.79 6.95 -9.98
CA LEU A 252 -0.79 6.14 -9.26
C LEU A 252 0.00 5.18 -10.16
N ARG A 253 -0.61 4.73 -11.27
CA ARG A 253 -0.02 3.69 -12.13
C ARG A 253 -0.26 3.98 -13.59
N ALA A 254 0.69 3.57 -14.41
CA ALA A 254 0.59 3.62 -15.86
C ALA A 254 1.20 2.36 -16.48
N ALA A 255 0.63 1.90 -17.58
CA ALA A 255 1.21 0.86 -18.42
C ALA A 255 1.25 1.34 -19.86
N ALA A 256 2.33 0.97 -20.56
CA ALA A 256 2.53 1.28 -21.95
C ALA A 256 2.04 0.11 -22.83
N PHE A 257 1.31 0.40 -23.91
CA PHE A 257 0.84 -0.60 -24.86
C PHE A 257 0.42 0.05 -26.19
N ASP A 258 0.86 -0.48 -27.32
CA ASP A 258 0.42 -0.08 -28.67
C ASP A 258 -1.00 -0.61 -28.93
N TYR A 259 -2.02 0.23 -28.73
CA TYR A 259 -3.42 -0.22 -28.85
C TYR A 259 -3.99 -0.07 -30.25
N ASP A 260 -3.36 0.70 -31.14
CA ASP A 260 -3.85 0.95 -32.50
C ASP A 260 -2.99 0.37 -33.62
N GLY A 261 -1.87 -0.26 -33.27
CA GLY A 261 -1.00 -1.04 -34.14
C GLY A 261 -0.10 -0.18 -35.01
N ASP A 262 0.18 1.07 -34.60
CA ASP A 262 1.03 2.00 -35.32
C ASP A 262 2.52 1.94 -34.93
N ASN A 263 2.84 1.07 -33.97
CA ASN A 263 4.18 0.81 -33.43
C ASN A 263 4.74 1.95 -32.56
N ASP A 264 3.91 2.90 -32.12
CA ASP A 264 4.20 3.81 -31.01
C ASP A 264 3.52 3.28 -29.72
N LEU A 265 4.21 3.33 -28.58
CA LEU A 265 3.62 2.88 -27.31
C LEU A 265 2.73 3.96 -26.68
N ASP A 266 1.46 3.64 -26.48
CA ASP A 266 0.47 4.51 -25.81
C ASP A 266 0.45 4.31 -24.29
N LEU A 267 -0.08 5.29 -23.54
CA LEU A 267 -0.14 5.23 -22.08
C LEU A 267 -1.55 5.04 -21.54
N PHE A 268 -1.71 4.04 -20.67
CA PHE A 268 -2.93 3.77 -19.90
C PHE A 268 -2.69 4.12 -18.44
N ILE A 269 -3.29 5.21 -17.96
CA ILE A 269 -3.02 5.82 -16.67
C ILE A 269 -4.21 5.61 -15.72
N GLY A 270 -3.98 4.95 -14.60
CA GLY A 270 -4.97 4.69 -13.56
C GLY A 270 -5.13 5.86 -12.59
N GLY A 271 -6.32 6.48 -12.59
CA GLY A 271 -6.67 7.56 -11.67
C GLY A 271 -6.77 7.06 -10.23
N ARG A 272 -6.24 7.84 -9.28
CA ARG A 272 -6.13 7.45 -7.87
C ARG A 272 -6.94 8.34 -6.93
N VAL A 273 -6.84 9.65 -7.07
CA VAL A 273 -7.57 10.62 -6.23
C VAL A 273 -8.01 11.83 -7.05
N THR A 274 -9.27 12.25 -6.89
CA THR A 274 -9.68 13.62 -7.21
C THR A 274 -9.47 14.51 -5.98
N PRO A 275 -8.53 15.48 -6.03
CA PRO A 275 -8.16 16.29 -4.86
C PRO A 275 -9.35 16.95 -4.18
N GLY A 276 -9.42 16.79 -2.85
CA GLY A 276 -10.50 17.33 -2.01
C GLY A 276 -11.88 16.69 -2.21
N LYS A 277 -11.99 15.61 -2.99
CA LYS A 277 -13.28 14.94 -3.29
C LYS A 277 -13.28 13.44 -3.00
N TRP A 278 -12.34 12.92 -2.21
CA TRP A 278 -12.37 11.51 -1.81
C TRP A 278 -13.73 11.17 -1.14
N PRO A 279 -14.39 10.07 -1.51
CA PRO A 279 -13.93 8.93 -2.32
C PRO A 279 -14.51 8.94 -3.75
N LEU A 280 -14.73 10.12 -4.35
CA LEU A 280 -15.21 10.21 -5.72
C LEU A 280 -14.25 9.48 -6.67
N ILE A 281 -14.82 8.71 -7.60
CA ILE A 281 -14.05 7.94 -8.59
C ILE A 281 -13.26 8.91 -9.49
N PRO A 282 -11.91 8.89 -9.43
CA PRO A 282 -11.04 9.76 -10.22
C PRO A 282 -11.07 9.38 -11.70
N ARG A 283 -10.46 10.21 -12.54
CA ARG A 283 -10.37 9.94 -13.97
C ARG A 283 -9.16 9.08 -14.27
N SER A 284 -9.38 7.92 -14.88
CA SER A 284 -8.32 7.19 -15.59
C SER A 284 -8.23 7.67 -17.03
N VAL A 285 -7.05 7.65 -17.63
CA VAL A 285 -6.77 8.33 -18.91
C VAL A 285 -6.05 7.39 -19.87
N VAL A 286 -6.44 7.42 -21.14
CA VAL A 286 -5.69 6.81 -22.25
C VAL A 286 -5.09 7.93 -23.08
N LEU A 287 -3.77 7.93 -23.21
CA LEU A 287 -3.02 8.88 -24.01
C LEU A 287 -2.45 8.16 -25.23
N ARG A 288 -2.92 8.52 -26.42
CA ARG A 288 -2.31 8.06 -27.66
C ARG A 288 -0.99 8.78 -27.87
N ASN A 289 0.05 8.05 -28.24
CA ASN A 289 1.34 8.60 -28.63
C ASN A 289 1.38 8.87 -30.13
N ASP A 290 1.93 10.01 -30.53
CA ASP A 290 2.19 10.35 -31.93
C ASP A 290 3.65 10.86 -31.98
N GLN A 291 4.63 9.96 -31.91
CA GLN A 291 6.07 10.27 -31.80
C GLN A 291 6.42 11.24 -30.66
N ASN A 292 6.28 10.78 -29.40
CA ASN A 292 6.46 11.51 -28.13
C ASN A 292 5.46 12.64 -27.83
N LYS A 293 4.48 12.88 -28.70
CA LYS A 293 3.38 13.81 -28.45
C LYS A 293 2.12 13.05 -28.06
N PHE A 294 1.63 13.32 -26.85
CA PHE A 294 0.50 12.57 -26.30
C PHE A 294 -0.83 13.32 -26.43
N THR A 295 -1.86 12.59 -26.87
CA THR A 295 -3.23 13.09 -27.02
C THR A 295 -4.19 12.27 -26.17
N ASP A 296 -5.04 12.94 -25.39
CA ASP A 296 -6.10 12.26 -24.62
C ASP A 296 -7.19 11.73 -25.56
N VAL A 297 -7.29 10.41 -25.67
CA VAL A 297 -8.27 9.69 -26.51
C VAL A 297 -9.25 8.87 -25.67
N THR A 298 -9.29 9.11 -24.35
CA THR A 298 -10.01 8.27 -23.38
C THR A 298 -11.48 8.08 -23.73
N ALA A 299 -12.20 9.17 -24.04
CA ALA A 299 -13.62 9.12 -24.31
C ALA A 299 -13.99 8.27 -25.55
N THR A 300 -13.06 8.14 -26.49
CA THR A 300 -13.26 7.37 -27.73
C THR A 300 -12.77 5.93 -27.64
N VAL A 301 -11.68 5.70 -26.91
CA VAL A 301 -11.01 4.40 -26.82
C VAL A 301 -11.48 3.60 -25.61
N ALA A 302 -11.68 4.23 -24.45
CA ALA A 302 -11.90 3.53 -23.20
C ALA A 302 -12.89 4.24 -22.26
N PRO A 303 -14.16 4.45 -22.67
CA PRO A 303 -15.16 5.16 -21.86
C PRO A 303 -15.45 4.46 -20.51
N ASP A 304 -15.40 3.12 -20.47
CA ASP A 304 -15.63 2.35 -19.24
C ASP A 304 -14.39 2.36 -18.31
N PHE A 305 -13.19 2.54 -18.87
CA PHE A 305 -11.96 2.68 -18.09
C PHE A 305 -11.90 4.05 -17.39
N GLU A 306 -12.42 5.10 -18.03
CA GLU A 306 -12.34 6.49 -17.54
C GLU A 306 -12.78 6.65 -16.08
N ARG A 307 -13.78 5.86 -15.64
CA ARG A 307 -14.32 5.86 -14.26
C ARG A 307 -14.42 4.45 -13.70
N CYS A 308 -13.40 3.62 -13.90
CA CYS A 308 -13.41 2.23 -13.46
C CYS A 308 -13.23 2.04 -11.93
N GLY A 309 -12.67 3.02 -11.23
CA GLY A 309 -12.48 2.98 -9.78
C GLY A 309 -11.30 3.84 -9.32
N MET A 310 -10.90 3.69 -8.06
CA MET A 310 -9.69 4.33 -7.52
C MET A 310 -8.49 3.40 -7.69
N VAL A 311 -7.88 3.46 -8.86
CA VAL A 311 -6.87 2.49 -9.34
C VAL A 311 -5.61 2.54 -8.49
N THR A 312 -5.11 1.36 -8.13
CA THR A 312 -3.85 1.16 -7.38
C THR A 312 -2.82 0.34 -8.15
N ASP A 313 -3.27 -0.48 -9.11
CA ASP A 313 -2.42 -1.23 -10.04
C ASP A 313 -3.14 -1.55 -11.35
N LEU A 314 -2.35 -1.66 -12.43
CA LEU A 314 -2.83 -2.07 -13.74
C LEU A 314 -1.71 -2.71 -14.56
N VAL A 315 -2.04 -3.69 -15.40
CA VAL A 315 -1.09 -4.41 -16.26
C VAL A 315 -1.77 -4.91 -17.52
N TRP A 316 -1.01 -4.95 -18.62
CA TRP A 316 -1.41 -5.69 -19.81
C TRP A 316 -0.96 -7.13 -19.70
N ALA A 317 -1.90 -8.07 -19.75
CA ALA A 317 -1.62 -9.49 -19.68
C ALA A 317 -2.65 -10.28 -20.47
N ASN A 318 -2.20 -11.36 -21.10
CA ASN A 318 -3.09 -12.32 -21.73
C ASN A 318 -3.75 -13.18 -20.66
N VAL A 319 -5.05 -12.98 -20.42
CA VAL A 319 -5.80 -13.68 -19.36
C VAL A 319 -6.93 -14.54 -19.90
N ASP A 320 -7.18 -14.50 -21.21
CA ASP A 320 -8.19 -15.35 -21.86
C ASP A 320 -7.64 -16.24 -23.00
N ALA A 321 -6.32 -16.36 -23.06
CA ALA A 321 -5.55 -17.21 -23.97
C ALA A 321 -5.71 -16.87 -25.47
N ASP A 322 -6.10 -15.63 -25.79
CA ASP A 322 -6.05 -15.12 -27.16
C ASP A 322 -4.71 -14.40 -27.46
N PRO A 323 -4.37 -14.07 -28.72
CA PRO A 323 -3.08 -13.44 -29.03
C PRO A 323 -2.91 -12.00 -28.50
N GLN A 324 -3.97 -11.37 -28.01
CA GLN A 324 -4.05 -9.97 -27.64
C GLN A 324 -4.18 -9.84 -26.12
N PRO A 325 -3.23 -9.24 -25.40
CA PRO A 325 -3.39 -9.06 -23.96
C PRO A 325 -4.59 -8.16 -23.64
N GLU A 326 -5.20 -8.43 -22.49
CA GLU A 326 -6.20 -7.58 -21.84
C GLU A 326 -5.52 -6.59 -20.88
N LEU A 327 -6.18 -5.45 -20.65
CA LEU A 327 -5.83 -4.55 -19.56
C LEU A 327 -6.55 -4.98 -18.29
N VAL A 328 -5.80 -5.47 -17.31
CA VAL A 328 -6.29 -5.82 -15.98
C VAL A 328 -6.04 -4.66 -15.02
N VAL A 329 -7.05 -4.26 -14.27
CA VAL A 329 -7.04 -3.08 -13.39
C VAL A 329 -7.59 -3.45 -12.02
N VAL A 330 -6.89 -3.03 -10.98
CA VAL A 330 -7.32 -3.20 -9.58
C VAL A 330 -7.25 -1.87 -8.83
N GLY A 331 -8.06 -1.74 -7.79
CA GLY A 331 -8.13 -0.52 -7.01
C GLY A 331 -9.04 -0.65 -5.80
N GLU A 332 -9.30 0.48 -5.15
CA GLU A 332 -10.18 0.54 -4.00
C GLU A 332 -11.65 0.63 -4.42
N TRP A 333 -12.50 -0.12 -3.71
CA TRP A 333 -13.95 -0.18 -3.89
C TRP A 333 -14.41 -0.61 -5.29
N MET A 334 -13.59 -1.40 -5.96
CA MET A 334 -13.87 -1.91 -7.30
C MET A 334 -13.57 -3.41 -7.37
N PRO A 335 -14.16 -4.14 -8.32
CA PRO A 335 -13.73 -5.50 -8.61
C PRO A 335 -12.35 -5.51 -9.28
N VAL A 336 -11.72 -6.68 -9.31
CA VAL A 336 -10.68 -6.98 -10.30
C VAL A 336 -11.31 -6.81 -11.67
N THR A 337 -10.93 -5.76 -12.38
CA THR A 337 -11.61 -5.30 -13.59
C THR A 337 -10.75 -5.64 -14.81
N VAL A 338 -11.35 -6.21 -15.85
CA VAL A 338 -10.65 -6.62 -17.06
C VAL A 338 -11.26 -5.93 -18.27
N PHE A 339 -10.41 -5.31 -19.08
CA PHE A 339 -10.78 -4.68 -20.35
C PHE A 339 -10.13 -5.41 -21.52
N LYS A 340 -10.96 -5.82 -22.47
CA LYS A 340 -10.50 -6.44 -23.72
C LYS A 340 -10.41 -5.39 -24.82
N LEU A 341 -9.31 -5.42 -25.57
CA LEU A 341 -9.14 -4.56 -26.74
C LEU A 341 -9.88 -5.17 -27.94
N THR A 342 -10.81 -4.42 -28.53
CA THR A 342 -11.57 -4.87 -29.70
C THR A 342 -11.83 -3.69 -30.63
N ASN A 343 -11.30 -3.73 -31.85
CA ASN A 343 -11.34 -2.63 -32.82
C ASN A 343 -10.80 -1.31 -32.23
N ASN A 344 -9.63 -1.36 -31.61
CA ASN A 344 -8.93 -0.23 -30.97
C ASN A 344 -9.77 0.45 -29.88
N LYS A 345 -10.64 -0.31 -29.20
CA LYS A 345 -11.45 0.14 -28.07
C LYS A 345 -11.42 -0.86 -26.94
N LEU A 346 -11.26 -0.36 -25.72
CA LEU A 346 -11.39 -1.14 -24.50
C LEU A 346 -12.86 -1.40 -24.19
N GLN A 347 -13.20 -2.68 -24.04
CA GLN A 347 -14.51 -3.16 -23.62
C GLN A 347 -14.37 -3.83 -22.27
N ASN A 348 -15.21 -3.45 -21.30
CA ASN A 348 -15.20 -4.11 -19.99
C ASN A 348 -15.78 -5.53 -20.10
N VAL A 349 -14.95 -6.54 -19.85
CA VAL A 349 -15.31 -7.97 -19.92
C VAL A 349 -15.33 -8.64 -18.54
N THR A 350 -15.27 -7.86 -17.46
CA THR A 350 -15.18 -8.32 -16.07
C THR A 350 -16.26 -9.35 -15.70
N SER A 351 -17.54 -9.07 -16.03
CA SER A 351 -18.64 -10.00 -15.76
C SER A 351 -18.56 -11.29 -16.58
N THR A 352 -18.03 -11.22 -17.81
CA THR A 352 -17.86 -12.39 -18.67
C THR A 352 -16.85 -13.38 -18.07
N LEU A 353 -15.85 -12.86 -17.37
CA LEU A 353 -14.85 -13.64 -16.63
C LEU A 353 -15.29 -14.01 -15.21
N GLY A 354 -16.50 -13.63 -14.78
CA GLY A 354 -17.03 -13.92 -13.45
C GLY A 354 -16.36 -13.15 -12.30
N LEU A 355 -15.67 -12.05 -12.62
CA LEU A 355 -14.94 -11.23 -11.64
C LEU A 355 -15.77 -10.05 -11.11
N ASP A 356 -17.00 -9.85 -11.56
CA ASP A 356 -17.85 -8.70 -11.22
C ASP A 356 -18.27 -8.63 -9.74
N LYS A 357 -18.07 -9.72 -8.99
CA LYS A 357 -18.31 -9.78 -7.54
C LYS A 357 -17.03 -9.76 -6.71
N SER A 358 -15.88 -9.51 -7.33
CA SER A 358 -14.58 -9.44 -6.65
C SER A 358 -14.31 -8.07 -6.03
N ASN A 359 -15.33 -7.31 -5.63
CA ASN A 359 -15.15 -5.99 -5.04
C ASN A 359 -14.26 -6.05 -3.80
N GLY A 360 -13.30 -5.14 -3.72
CA GLY A 360 -12.34 -5.13 -2.64
C GLY A 360 -11.61 -3.81 -2.50
N LEU A 361 -10.66 -3.80 -1.58
CA LEU A 361 -9.69 -2.74 -1.41
C LEU A 361 -8.35 -3.28 -1.91
N TRP A 362 -8.22 -3.36 -3.24
CA TRP A 362 -7.08 -3.95 -3.91
C TRP A 362 -5.95 -2.93 -4.02
N PHE A 363 -4.70 -3.37 -3.82
CA PHE A 363 -3.52 -2.51 -3.78
C PHE A 363 -2.42 -2.89 -4.77
N ARG A 364 -2.38 -4.17 -5.18
CA ARG A 364 -1.34 -4.71 -6.05
C ARG A 364 -1.88 -5.80 -6.95
N LEU A 365 -1.25 -5.94 -8.11
CA LEU A 365 -1.51 -6.97 -9.09
C LEU A 365 -0.20 -7.57 -9.57
N ALA A 366 -0.14 -8.89 -9.62
CA ALA A 366 0.90 -9.65 -10.30
C ALA A 366 0.22 -10.71 -11.17
N VAL A 367 0.83 -10.99 -12.31
CA VAL A 367 0.31 -11.96 -13.28
C VAL A 367 1.41 -12.97 -13.58
N ALA A 368 1.14 -14.25 -13.29
CA ALA A 368 2.10 -15.33 -13.46
C ALA A 368 1.35 -16.66 -13.56
N ASP A 369 1.86 -17.60 -14.36
CA ASP A 369 1.45 -19.01 -14.32
C ASP A 369 1.99 -19.65 -13.02
N VAL A 370 1.20 -19.64 -11.94
CA VAL A 370 1.68 -20.06 -10.62
C VAL A 370 1.55 -21.55 -10.39
N ASP A 371 0.72 -22.25 -11.16
CA ASP A 371 0.51 -23.69 -11.05
C ASP A 371 1.10 -24.51 -12.20
N GLY A 372 1.59 -23.84 -13.25
CA GLY A 372 2.32 -24.42 -14.37
C GLY A 372 1.44 -25.05 -15.44
N ASP A 373 0.17 -24.64 -15.53
CA ASP A 373 -0.78 -25.20 -16.51
C ASP A 373 -0.78 -24.47 -17.86
N GLY A 374 -0.09 -23.33 -17.93
CA GLY A 374 0.13 -22.54 -19.14
C GLY A 374 -0.87 -21.42 -19.37
N ASP A 375 -1.87 -21.24 -18.50
CA ASP A 375 -2.61 -19.98 -18.40
C ASP A 375 -1.98 -19.03 -17.36
N MET A 376 -2.38 -17.76 -17.40
CA MET A 376 -1.80 -16.74 -16.53
C MET A 376 -2.73 -16.49 -15.35
N ASP A 377 -2.26 -16.71 -14.12
CA ASP A 377 -3.03 -16.42 -12.91
C ASP A 377 -2.93 -14.94 -12.50
N LEU A 378 -4.05 -14.41 -12.01
CA LEU A 378 -4.11 -13.10 -11.38
C LEU A 378 -3.90 -13.23 -9.86
N VAL A 379 -2.76 -12.73 -9.37
CA VAL A 379 -2.44 -12.63 -7.95
C VAL A 379 -2.60 -11.19 -7.49
N THR A 380 -3.62 -10.90 -6.68
CA THR A 380 -3.89 -9.55 -6.19
C THR A 380 -3.89 -9.45 -4.66
N GLY A 381 -3.39 -8.33 -4.14
CA GLY A 381 -3.35 -8.02 -2.72
C GLY A 381 -4.52 -7.13 -2.28
N ASN A 382 -5.39 -7.64 -1.41
CA ASN A 382 -6.49 -6.88 -0.78
C ASN A 382 -6.06 -6.28 0.57
N LEU A 383 -6.90 -5.40 1.14
CA LEU A 383 -6.79 -4.97 2.53
C LEU A 383 -6.82 -6.19 3.46
N GLY A 384 -5.67 -6.50 4.05
CA GLY A 384 -5.46 -7.75 4.77
C GLY A 384 -6.35 -7.93 6.00
N MET A 385 -6.39 -9.18 6.51
CA MET A 385 -7.23 -9.57 7.65
C MET A 385 -6.74 -9.04 9.01
N ASN A 386 -5.58 -8.38 9.07
CA ASN A 386 -5.04 -7.78 10.30
C ASN A 386 -5.63 -6.39 10.54
N THR A 387 -6.94 -6.25 10.38
CA THR A 387 -7.67 -5.01 10.61
C THR A 387 -8.94 -5.32 11.39
N ARG A 388 -9.59 -4.28 11.91
CA ARG A 388 -10.94 -4.41 12.48
C ARG A 388 -12.03 -4.52 11.41
N PHE A 389 -11.65 -4.50 10.14
CA PHE A 389 -12.56 -4.58 9.02
C PHE A 389 -12.76 -6.04 8.65
N THR A 390 -14.02 -6.43 8.52
CA THR A 390 -14.41 -7.71 7.93
C THR A 390 -15.52 -7.43 6.94
N ALA A 391 -15.42 -8.01 5.75
CA ALA A 391 -16.43 -7.91 4.71
C ALA A 391 -16.78 -9.30 4.18
N SER A 392 -18.04 -9.49 3.80
CA SER A 392 -18.54 -10.61 3.01
C SER A 392 -19.66 -10.11 2.11
N ASP A 393 -20.15 -10.95 1.19
CA ASP A 393 -21.29 -10.64 0.32
C ASP A 393 -22.54 -10.20 1.12
N GLU A 394 -22.81 -10.85 2.27
CA GLU A 394 -23.94 -10.52 3.14
C GLU A 394 -23.67 -9.36 4.10
N SER A 395 -22.40 -9.00 4.30
CA SER A 395 -21.95 -8.02 5.28
C SER A 395 -20.80 -7.18 4.70
N PRO A 396 -21.04 -6.43 3.62
CA PRO A 396 -19.99 -5.68 2.96
C PRO A 396 -19.53 -4.50 3.80
N LEU A 397 -18.25 -4.16 3.67
CA LEU A 397 -17.78 -2.83 4.03
C LEU A 397 -18.44 -1.82 3.08
N ARG A 398 -18.86 -0.66 3.57
CA ARG A 398 -19.49 0.38 2.75
C ARG A 398 -18.85 1.73 2.96
N CYS A 399 -18.85 2.57 1.93
CA CYS A 399 -18.55 3.99 2.06
C CYS A 399 -19.69 4.83 1.48
N PHE A 400 -20.38 5.60 2.32
CA PHE A 400 -21.37 6.58 1.89
C PHE A 400 -20.70 7.94 1.76
N ALA A 401 -20.80 8.62 0.62
CA ALA A 401 -20.24 9.95 0.45
C ALA A 401 -21.26 10.93 -0.11
N LYS A 402 -21.49 12.00 0.64
CA LYS A 402 -22.39 13.11 0.32
C LYS A 402 -21.93 14.33 1.12
N ASP A 403 -22.25 15.52 0.66
CA ASP A 403 -22.20 16.72 1.50
C ASP A 403 -23.34 16.65 2.55
N PHE A 404 -23.08 16.02 3.69
CA PHE A 404 -24.12 15.69 4.68
C PHE A 404 -24.47 16.91 5.56
N ASP A 405 -23.56 17.87 5.69
CA ASP A 405 -23.77 19.10 6.46
C ASP A 405 -24.05 20.34 5.58
N ASN A 406 -23.98 20.21 4.25
CA ASN A 406 -24.19 21.26 3.24
C ASN A 406 -23.11 22.34 3.27
N ASN A 407 -21.85 21.96 3.50
CA ASN A 407 -20.70 22.86 3.52
C ASN A 407 -19.97 22.97 2.15
N GLY A 408 -20.41 22.20 1.15
CA GLY A 408 -19.83 22.15 -0.20
C GLY A 408 -18.74 21.09 -0.40
N THR A 409 -18.44 20.27 0.61
CA THR A 409 -17.41 19.21 0.57
C THR A 409 -18.07 17.83 0.66
N LEU A 410 -17.47 16.82 0.04
CA LEU A 410 -17.91 15.44 0.22
C LEU A 410 -17.49 14.93 1.61
N ASP A 411 -18.45 14.42 2.37
CA ASP A 411 -18.21 13.78 3.65
C ASP A 411 -18.29 12.25 3.51
N PRO A 412 -17.15 11.54 3.51
CA PRO A 412 -17.13 10.08 3.49
C PRO A 412 -17.52 9.49 4.85
N LEU A 413 -18.38 8.48 4.81
CA LEU A 413 -18.84 7.73 5.98
C LEU A 413 -18.65 6.24 5.73
N VAL A 414 -17.51 5.71 6.16
CA VAL A 414 -17.25 4.28 6.13
C VAL A 414 -18.06 3.57 7.22
N ALA A 415 -18.66 2.43 6.87
CA ALA A 415 -19.49 1.64 7.76
C ALA A 415 -19.21 0.14 7.60
N TYR A 416 -19.34 -0.60 8.69
CA TYR A 416 -19.08 -2.03 8.76
C TYR A 416 -20.22 -2.76 9.48
N TYR A 417 -20.39 -4.04 9.18
CA TYR A 417 -21.40 -4.86 9.84
C TYR A 417 -20.86 -5.48 11.12
N GLU A 418 -21.65 -5.40 12.19
CA GLU A 418 -21.46 -6.18 13.40
C GLU A 418 -22.80 -6.83 13.78
N LYS A 419 -22.82 -8.18 13.89
CA LYS A 419 -24.02 -8.96 14.25
C LYS A 419 -25.25 -8.60 13.39
N GLY A 420 -25.05 -8.46 12.08
CA GLY A 420 -26.09 -8.18 11.09
C GLY A 420 -26.60 -6.73 11.07
N LYS A 421 -25.94 -5.80 11.78
CA LYS A 421 -26.29 -4.37 11.77
C LYS A 421 -25.11 -3.53 11.28
N LEU A 422 -25.41 -2.49 10.52
CA LEU A 422 -24.41 -1.60 9.91
C LEU A 422 -24.11 -0.41 10.83
N TYR A 423 -22.85 -0.28 11.24
CA TYR A 423 -22.36 0.75 12.17
C TYR A 423 -21.35 1.69 11.50
N PRO A 424 -21.36 2.99 11.82
CA PRO A 424 -20.32 3.90 11.36
C PRO A 424 -18.97 3.54 11.98
N LEU A 425 -17.91 3.69 11.18
CA LEU A 425 -16.55 3.39 11.60
C LEU A 425 -15.94 4.49 12.49
N LEU A 426 -16.22 5.75 12.15
CA LEU A 426 -15.59 6.91 12.75
C LEU A 426 -16.03 7.11 14.18
N GLN A 427 -15.16 7.69 15.00
CA GLN A 427 -15.47 8.00 16.39
C GLN A 427 -16.41 9.21 16.48
N LYS A 428 -17.22 9.26 17.54
CA LYS A 428 -18.18 10.34 17.80
C LYS A 428 -17.52 11.72 17.76
N GLU A 429 -16.32 11.83 18.33
CA GLU A 429 -15.57 13.06 18.48
C GLU A 429 -15.14 13.61 17.11
N VAL A 430 -14.69 12.73 16.21
CA VAL A 430 -14.28 13.06 14.84
C VAL A 430 -15.49 13.53 14.03
N LEU A 431 -16.59 12.77 14.06
CA LEU A 431 -17.83 13.17 13.40
C LEU A 431 -18.37 14.49 13.93
N ASN A 432 -18.29 14.75 15.22
CA ASN A 432 -18.73 16.01 15.81
C ASN A 432 -17.84 17.21 15.48
N LYS A 433 -16.57 16.96 15.10
CA LYS A 433 -15.65 18.00 14.63
C LYS A 433 -16.05 18.47 13.23
N GLN A 434 -16.34 17.52 12.34
CA GLN A 434 -16.82 17.81 10.98
C GLN A 434 -18.27 18.30 10.97
N MET A 435 -19.16 17.59 11.66
CA MET A 435 -20.61 17.82 11.64
C MET A 435 -21.15 18.13 13.06
N PRO A 436 -21.02 19.38 13.55
CA PRO A 436 -21.49 19.77 14.88
C PRO A 436 -22.97 19.50 15.16
N ILE A 437 -23.81 19.35 14.13
CA ILE A 437 -25.23 19.01 14.26
C ILE A 437 -25.46 17.69 15.01
N LEU A 438 -24.52 16.75 14.92
CA LEU A 438 -24.60 15.44 15.59
C LEU A 438 -24.41 15.54 17.12
N LYS A 439 -23.81 16.63 17.63
CA LYS A 439 -23.57 16.83 19.08
C LYS A 439 -24.85 16.81 19.90
N LYS A 440 -25.94 17.35 19.34
CA LYS A 440 -27.26 17.38 19.99
C LYS A 440 -28.02 16.06 19.85
N LYS A 441 -27.66 15.24 18.87
CA LYS A 441 -28.33 13.97 18.57
C LYS A 441 -27.85 12.83 19.48
N PHE A 442 -26.55 12.79 19.76
CA PHE A 442 -25.94 11.82 20.68
C PHE A 442 -25.19 12.56 21.77
N LEU A 443 -25.79 12.67 22.96
CA LEU A 443 -25.16 13.38 24.07
C LEU A 443 -24.01 12.54 24.63
N TYR A 444 -24.24 11.25 24.83
CA TYR A 444 -23.27 10.33 25.42
C TYR A 444 -22.59 9.44 24.38
N ALA A 445 -21.30 9.15 24.57
CA ALA A 445 -20.54 8.24 23.69
C ALA A 445 -21.18 6.84 23.61
N LYS A 446 -21.78 6.36 24.71
CA LYS A 446 -22.50 5.09 24.75
C LYS A 446 -23.70 5.06 23.81
N GLU A 447 -24.39 6.18 23.60
CA GLU A 447 -25.55 6.25 22.69
C GLU A 447 -25.07 6.10 21.24
N TYR A 448 -24.03 6.86 20.87
CA TYR A 448 -23.42 6.77 19.55
C TYR A 448 -22.82 5.38 19.27
N GLY A 449 -22.08 4.81 20.23
CA GLY A 449 -21.45 3.50 20.08
C GLY A 449 -22.43 2.34 19.87
N ASN A 450 -23.72 2.55 20.10
CA ASN A 450 -24.78 1.58 19.81
C ASN A 450 -25.67 1.98 18.62
N ALA A 451 -25.41 3.13 17.99
CA ALA A 451 -26.23 3.66 16.91
C ALA A 451 -25.80 3.09 15.55
N THR A 452 -26.75 2.51 14.82
CA THR A 452 -26.53 2.09 13.43
C THR A 452 -26.39 3.32 12.53
N ILE A 453 -25.80 3.16 11.33
CA ILE A 453 -25.63 4.30 10.41
C ILE A 453 -26.95 4.99 10.06
N GLY A 454 -28.05 4.23 9.88
CA GLY A 454 -29.39 4.77 9.65
C GLY A 454 -30.04 5.42 10.88
N GLN A 455 -29.48 5.20 12.08
CA GLN A 455 -29.85 5.99 13.27
C GLN A 455 -29.03 7.27 13.35
N VAL A 456 -27.80 7.31 12.83
CA VAL A 456 -26.96 8.51 12.77
C VAL A 456 -27.40 9.45 11.65
N TRP A 457 -27.74 8.94 10.46
CA TRP A 457 -28.28 9.74 9.34
C TRP A 457 -29.64 9.23 8.84
N PRO A 458 -30.50 10.12 8.32
CA PRO A 458 -31.74 9.70 7.69
C PRO A 458 -31.49 8.79 6.48
N GLN A 459 -32.29 7.74 6.33
CA GLN A 459 -32.15 6.78 5.22
C GLN A 459 -32.17 7.47 3.85
N LYS A 460 -33.04 8.47 3.66
CA LYS A 460 -33.10 9.28 2.43
C LYS A 460 -31.76 9.93 2.04
N ASP A 461 -30.92 10.25 3.02
CA ASP A 461 -29.64 10.91 2.78
C ASP A 461 -28.57 9.89 2.43
N LEU A 462 -28.64 8.69 3.03
CA LEU A 462 -27.79 7.55 2.67
C LEU A 462 -28.13 7.01 1.28
N ASP A 463 -29.42 6.92 0.93
CA ASP A 463 -29.90 6.46 -0.39
C ASP A 463 -29.50 7.42 -1.52
N ALA A 464 -29.35 8.72 -1.20
CA ALA A 464 -28.93 9.76 -2.14
C ALA A 464 -27.41 9.97 -2.19
N ALA A 465 -26.64 9.29 -1.34
CA ALA A 465 -25.19 9.38 -1.31
C ALA A 465 -24.56 8.50 -2.40
N LEU A 466 -23.33 8.84 -2.82
CA LEU A 466 -22.47 7.84 -3.43
C LEU A 466 -22.33 6.68 -2.44
N ASN A 467 -22.48 5.44 -2.91
CA ASN A 467 -22.38 4.24 -2.08
C ASN A 467 -21.43 3.26 -2.76
N LEU A 468 -20.25 3.13 -2.18
CA LEU A 468 -19.18 2.24 -2.58
C LEU A 468 -19.18 0.96 -1.74
#